data_AF-A0A1Y2FEQ7-F1
#
_entry.id   AF-A0A1Y2FEQ7-F1
#
_cell.length_a   1.000
_cell.length_b   1.000
_cell.length_c   1.000
_cell.angle_alpha   90.00
_cell.angle_beta   90.00
_cell.angle_gamma   90.00
#
_symmetry.space_group_name_H-M   'P 1'
#
loop_
_entity.id
_entity.type
_entity.pdbx_description
1 polymer ?
#
loop_
_entity_poly.entity_id
_entity_poly.type
_entity_poly.pdbx_seq_one_letter_code
_entity_poly.pdbx_strand_id
1 'polypeptide(L)' 'MAQGTHSYHNPRGFGVSDALKRARSPYKLGNAAIGLALVGFIASVYTYSITAVKQDDFSDVVLPNAPSQVQRAKEQ' A
#
# COMPACT_ATOMS: atom_id res chain seq x y z
N MET A 1 42.80 25.62 -2.93
CA MET A 1 41.71 26.18 -2.10
C MET A 1 40.61 25.13 -2.00
N ALA A 2 40.58 24.36 -0.91
CA ALA A 2 39.56 23.32 -0.70
C ALA A 2 38.23 23.99 -0.33
N GLN A 3 37.26 23.98 -1.24
CA GLN A 3 35.93 24.55 -1.01
C GLN A 3 35.23 23.79 0.12
N GLY A 4 34.72 24.55 1.09
CA GLY A 4 34.35 24.10 2.42
C GLY A 4 33.40 22.89 2.45
N THR A 5 33.72 21.99 3.37
CA THR A 5 32.96 20.83 3.85
C THR A 5 31.58 21.16 4.46
N HIS A 6 31.08 22.39 4.27
CA HIS A 6 29.85 22.92 4.85
C HIS A 6 28.72 23.14 3.84
N SER A 7 28.92 22.85 2.55
CA SER A 7 27.88 23.02 1.53
C SER A 7 26.85 21.88 1.57
N TYR A 8 25.56 22.24 1.64
CA TYR A 8 24.44 21.31 1.48
C TYR A 8 24.29 20.79 0.05
N HIS A 9 24.95 21.45 -0.91
CA HIS A 9 24.99 21.03 -2.31
C HIS A 9 26.26 20.23 -2.60
N ASN A 10 26.10 19.12 -3.31
CA ASN A 10 27.24 18.33 -3.78
C ASN A 10 27.88 19.03 -4.99
N PRO A 11 29.14 19.48 -4.92
CA PRO A 11 29.81 20.14 -6.03
C PRO A 11 30.05 19.22 -7.24
N ARG A 12 29.94 17.89 -7.07
CA ARG A 12 29.98 16.90 -8.17
C ARG A 12 28.60 16.58 -8.78
N GLY A 13 27.58 17.38 -8.46
CA GLY A 13 26.24 17.33 -9.05
C GLY A 13 25.36 16.18 -8.53
N PHE A 14 25.83 14.94 -8.63
CA PHE A 14 25.02 13.75 -8.32
C PHE A 14 25.31 13.21 -6.92
N GLY A 15 24.26 13.13 -6.09
CA GLY A 15 24.29 12.51 -4.76
C GLY A 15 24.11 13.49 -3.60
N VAL A 16 23.81 12.92 -2.42
CA VAL A 16 23.53 13.67 -1.20
C VAL A 16 24.85 14.07 -0.52
N SER A 17 25.05 15.36 -0.24
CA SER A 17 26.24 15.82 0.49
C SER A 17 26.22 15.36 1.96
N ASP A 18 27.39 15.25 2.59
CA ASP A 18 27.48 14.79 3.99
C ASP A 18 26.85 15.78 4.97
N ALA A 19 26.89 17.09 4.66
CA ALA A 19 26.16 18.12 5.39
C ALA A 19 24.63 17.89 5.34
N LEU A 20 24.11 17.53 4.15
CA LEU A 20 22.69 17.26 3.95
C LEU A 20 22.24 15.93 4.61
N LYS A 21 23.10 14.90 4.63
CA LYS A 21 22.83 13.65 5.36
C LYS A 21 22.69 13.89 6.87
N ARG A 22 23.58 14.69 7.46
CA ARG A 22 23.53 15.05 8.88
C ARG A 22 22.28 15.87 9.21
N ALA A 23 21.95 16.84 8.37
CA ALA A 23 20.74 17.66 8.54
C ALA A 23 19.45 16.82 8.55
N ARG A 24 19.41 15.71 7.81
CA ARG A 24 18.25 14.79 7.78
C ARG A 24 18.25 13.74 8.88
N SER A 25 19.39 13.52 9.55
CA SER A 25 19.54 12.50 10.60
C SER A 25 18.43 12.52 11.66
N PRO A 26 18.02 13.67 12.24
CA PRO A 26 17.02 13.68 13.31
C PRO A 26 15.60 13.30 12.85
N TYR A 27 15.26 13.51 11.58
CA TYR A 27 13.89 13.29 11.09
C TYR A 27 13.64 11.86 10.60
N LYS A 28 14.69 11.04 10.42
CA LYS A 28 14.54 9.69 9.87
C LYS A 28 13.62 8.82 10.72
N LEU A 29 13.85 8.82 12.04
CA LEU A 29 13.08 7.99 12.96
C LEU A 29 11.65 8.50 13.12
N GLY A 30 11.46 9.81 13.30
CA GLY A 30 10.14 10.42 13.41
C GLY A 30 9.29 10.19 12.16
N ASN A 31 9.85 10.43 10.97
CA ASN A 31 9.13 10.21 9.72
C ASN A 31 8.82 8.73 9.47
N ALA A 32 9.74 7.82 9.83
CA ALA A 32 9.49 6.38 9.73
C ALA A 32 8.35 5.95 10.67
N ALA A 33 8.34 6.44 11.91
CA ALA A 33 7.28 6.14 12.88
C ALA A 33 5.90 6.64 12.40
N ILE A 34 5.81 7.88 11.91
CA ILE A 34 4.58 8.43 11.35
C ILE A 34 4.15 7.66 10.09
N GLY A 35 5.09 7.32 9.22
CA GLY A 35 4.81 6.50 8.04
C GLY A 35 4.24 5.13 8.41
N LEU A 36 4.84 4.44 9.39
CA LEU A 36 4.35 3.16 9.89
C LEU A 36 2.97 3.28 10.54
N ALA A 37 2.74 4.32 11.33
CA ALA A 37 1.44 4.57 11.94
C ALA A 37 0.36 4.79 10.88
N LEU A 38 0.65 5.56 9.83
CA LEU A 38 -0.28 5.81 8.73
C LEU A 38 -0.59 4.53 7.94
N VAL A 39 0.44 3.75 7.58
CA VAL A 39 0.26 2.47 6.88
C VAL A 39 -0.55 1.49 7.72
N GLY A 40 -0.24 1.37 9.02
CA GLY A 40 -0.98 0.52 9.95
C GLY A 40 -2.44 0.94 10.08
N PHE A 41 -2.71 2.24 10.18
CA PHE A 41 -4.07 2.78 10.22
C PHE A 41 -4.86 2.43 8.95
N ILE A 42 -4.29 2.66 7.77
CA ILE A 42 -4.95 2.34 6.49
C ILE A 42 -5.22 0.84 6.37
N ALA A 43 -4.23 -0.01 6.67
CA ALA A 43 -4.38 -1.46 6.62
C ALA A 43 -5.47 -1.95 7.60
N SER A 44 -5.53 -1.36 8.80
CA SER A 44 -6.56 -1.65 9.80
C SER A 44 -7.95 -1.31 9.29
N VAL A 45 -8.13 -0.11 8.72
CA VAL A 45 -9.44 0.31 8.18
C VAL A 45 -9.86 -0.61 7.03
N TYR A 46 -8.96 -0.88 6.07
CA TYR A 46 -9.24 -1.77 4.94
C TYR A 46 -9.66 -3.16 5.38
N THR A 47 -8.89 -3.76 6.29
CA THR A 47 -9.17 -5.11 6.81
C THR A 47 -10.49 -5.12 7.57
N TYR A 48 -10.72 -4.13 8.43
CA TYR A 48 -11.98 -4.00 9.17
C TYR A 48 -13.16 -3.88 8.21
N SER A 49 -13.07 -3.04 7.18
CA SER A 49 -14.14 -2.86 6.19
C SER A 49 -14.54 -4.17 5.50
N ILE A 50 -13.60 -5.06 5.17
CA ILE A 50 -13.92 -6.36 4.57
C ILE A 50 -14.58 -7.30 5.59
N THR A 51 -14.04 -7.37 6.81
CA THR A 51 -14.52 -8.30 7.85
C THR A 51 -15.84 -7.88 8.49
N ALA A 52 -16.10 -6.58 8.59
CA ALA A 52 -17.29 -6.03 9.22
C ALA A 52 -18.52 -6.15 8.32
N VAL A 53 -18.32 -6.16 7.00
CA VAL A 53 -19.39 -6.45 6.05
C VAL A 53 -19.64 -7.95 6.08
N LYS A 54 -20.77 -8.34 6.68
CA LYS A 54 -21.34 -9.68 6.48
C LYS A 54 -21.45 -9.89 4.98
N GLN A 55 -20.66 -10.82 4.46
CA GLN A 55 -20.79 -11.25 3.07
C GLN A 55 -22.16 -11.91 2.96
N ASP A 56 -23.01 -11.40 2.07
CA ASP A 56 -24.35 -11.96 1.86
C ASP A 56 -24.25 -13.41 1.37
N ASP A 57 -25.14 -14.26 1.87
CA ASP A 57 -25.26 -15.64 1.43
C ASP A 57 -26.15 -15.68 0.18
N PHE A 58 -25.51 -15.69 -0.99
CA PHE A 58 -26.21 -15.73 -2.28
C PHE A 58 -26.62 -17.15 -2.70
N SER A 59 -26.70 -18.11 -1.78
CA SER A 59 -27.06 -19.49 -2.10
C SER A 59 -28.50 -19.68 -2.58
N ASP A 60 -29.39 -18.72 -2.29
CA ASP A 60 -30.78 -18.71 -2.73
C ASP A 60 -31.00 -18.01 -4.09
N VAL A 61 -29.97 -17.34 -4.62
CA VAL A 61 -30.05 -16.63 -5.89
C VAL A 61 -29.90 -17.60 -7.06
N VAL A 62 -30.98 -17.76 -7.82
CA VAL A 62 -31.00 -18.55 -9.06
C VAL A 62 -30.27 -17.78 -10.16
N LEU A 63 -29.06 -18.24 -10.52
CA LEU A 63 -28.28 -17.64 -11.61
C LEU A 63 -28.94 -17.95 -12.97
N PRO A 64 -29.36 -16.93 -13.74
CA PRO A 64 -29.76 -17.15 -15.12
C PRO A 64 -28.50 -17.59 -15.87
N ASN A 65 -28.53 -18.80 -16.45
CA ASN A 65 -27.49 -19.47 -17.25
C ASN A 65 -26.67 -20.59 -16.57
N ALA A 66 -27.06 -21.11 -15.40
CA ALA A 66 -26.66 -22.48 -15.09
C ALA A 66 -27.22 -23.39 -16.22
N PRO A 67 -26.41 -24.14 -16.98
CA PRO A 67 -26.92 -25.00 -18.03
C PRO A 67 -27.88 -25.98 -17.38
N SER A 68 -29.18 -25.75 -17.60
CA SER A 68 -30.23 -26.54 -16.97
C SER A 68 -29.99 -27.99 -17.35
N GLN A 69 -29.86 -28.87 -16.36
CA GLN A 69 -29.75 -30.32 -16.57
C GLN A 69 -30.92 -30.86 -17.43
N VAL A 70 -32.02 -30.10 -17.51
CA VAL A 70 -33.18 -30.27 -18.38
C VAL A 70 -32.83 -30.24 -19.88
N GLN A 71 -31.78 -29.54 -20.31
CA GLN A 71 -31.32 -29.52 -21.71
C GLN A 71 -30.51 -30.78 -22.04
N ARG A 72 -29.66 -31.28 -21.13
CA ARG A 72 -28.90 -32.53 -21.33
C ARG A 72 -29.77 -33.78 -21.38
N ALA A 73 -30.91 -33.79 -20.67
CA ALA A 73 -31.87 -34.89 -20.71
C ALA A 73 -32.72 -34.94 -22.00
N LYS A 74 -32.67 -33.88 -22.84
CA LYS A 74 -33.40 -33.82 -24.11
C LYS A 74 -32.51 -34.09 -25.34
N GLU A 75 -31.21 -34.24 -25.15
CA GLU A 75 -30.24 -34.58 -26.20
C GLU A 75 -29.74 -36.05 -26.12
N GLN A 76 -30.37 -36.90 -25.30
CA GLN A 76 -30.12 -38.35 -25.24
C GLN A 76 -31.32 -39.14 -25.76
#